data_AF-A0A7S1J951-F1
#
_entry.id   AF-A0A7S1J951-F1
#
_cell.length_a   1.000
_cell.length_b   1.000
_cell.length_c   1.000
_cell.angle_alpha   90.00
_cell.angle_beta   90.00
_cell.angle_gamma   90.00
#
_symmetry.space_group_name_H-M   'P 1'
#
loop_
_entity.id
_entity.type
_entity.pdbx_description
1 polymer ?
#
loop_
_entity_poly.entity_id
_entity_poly.type
_entity_poly.pdbx_seq_one_letter_code
_entity_poly.pdbx_strand_id
1 'polypeptide(L)'
;ATASELEVTEDVAEACIQQFKATYPGVARFLTHAVVQCRQFGYVETLCNRRRYLPAIFSRNATERAQAERQAVNTICQGSAADLIKKAMLQIHSQLQAMEAENRRWRRTTVG
;
A
#
# COMPACT_ATOMS: atom_id res chain seq x y z
N ALA A 1 -14.98 -11.73 -9.38
CA ALA A 1 -15.17 -10.75 -8.30
C ALA A 1 -15.70 -9.43 -8.86
N THR A 2 -14.93 -8.73 -9.70
CA THR A 2 -15.32 -7.43 -10.28
C THR A 2 -16.65 -7.46 -11.06
N ALA A 3 -16.92 -8.50 -11.86
CA ALA A 3 -18.20 -8.66 -12.55
C ALA A 3 -19.40 -8.76 -11.59
N SER A 4 -19.24 -9.46 -10.47
CA SER A 4 -20.28 -9.60 -9.44
C SER A 4 -20.48 -8.34 -8.62
N GLU A 5 -19.41 -7.58 -8.35
CA GLU A 5 -19.49 -6.31 -7.62
C GLU A 5 -20.11 -5.19 -8.45
N LEU A 6 -19.94 -5.24 -9.77
CA LEU A 6 -20.48 -4.27 -10.72
C LEU A 6 -21.82 -4.72 -11.35
N GLU A 7 -22.31 -5.92 -11.00
CA GLU A 7 -23.53 -6.52 -11.58
C GLU A 7 -23.51 -6.57 -13.12
N VAL A 8 -22.34 -6.86 -13.72
CA VAL A 8 -22.14 -6.95 -15.18
C VAL A 8 -21.62 -8.33 -15.59
N THR A 9 -21.62 -8.62 -16.89
CA THR A 9 -21.00 -9.84 -17.44
C THR A 9 -19.47 -9.80 -17.31
N GLU A 10 -18.83 -10.97 -17.35
CA GLU A 10 -17.36 -11.06 -17.25
C GLU A 10 -16.65 -10.28 -18.37
N ASP A 11 -17.16 -10.36 -19.61
CA ASP A 11 -16.62 -9.63 -20.75
C ASP A 11 -16.67 -8.12 -20.55
N VAL A 12 -17.77 -7.60 -19.99
CA VAL A 12 -17.93 -6.16 -19.71
C VAL A 12 -17.01 -5.74 -18.57
N ALA A 13 -16.88 -6.54 -17.51
CA ALA A 13 -15.94 -6.26 -16.43
C ALA A 13 -14.49 -6.21 -16.92
N GLU A 14 -14.09 -7.14 -17.80
CA GLU A 14 -12.76 -7.13 -18.39
C GLU A 14 -12.56 -5.90 -19.28
N ALA A 15 -13.52 -5.57 -20.14
CA ALA A 15 -13.47 -4.35 -20.96
C ALA A 15 -13.34 -3.09 -20.09
N CYS A 16 -14.04 -2.99 -18.97
CA CYS A 16 -13.91 -1.89 -18.01
C CYS A 16 -12.50 -1.80 -17.42
N ILE A 17 -11.89 -2.92 -17.04
CA ILE A 17 -10.50 -2.95 -16.52
C ILE A 17 -9.52 -2.48 -17.60
N GLN A 18 -9.69 -2.93 -18.84
CA GLN A 18 -8.83 -2.51 -19.94
C GLN A 18 -8.98 -1.02 -20.24
N GLN A 19 -10.22 -0.52 -20.29
CA GLN A 19 -10.50 0.89 -20.50
C GLN A 19 -9.93 1.77 -19.37
N PHE A 20 -10.02 1.30 -18.12
CA PHE A 20 -9.42 1.98 -16.98
C PHE A 20 -7.89 2.09 -17.13
N LYS A 21 -7.22 1.00 -17.49
CA LYS A 21 -5.76 1.01 -17.73
C LYS A 21 -5.37 1.91 -18.91
N ALA A 22 -6.18 1.94 -19.96
CA ALA A 22 -5.95 2.81 -21.12
C ALA A 22 -6.12 4.30 -20.77
N THR A 23 -7.15 4.62 -19.97
CA THR A 23 -7.41 5.99 -19.48
C THR A 23 -6.30 6.47 -18.55
N TYR A 24 -5.75 5.57 -17.72
CA TYR A 24 -4.73 5.89 -16.72
C TYR A 24 -3.42 5.13 -17.00
N PRO A 25 -2.63 5.53 -18.01
CA PRO A 25 -1.40 4.81 -18.40
C PRO A 25 -0.35 4.79 -17.29
N GLY A 26 -0.36 5.77 -16.37
CA GLY A 26 0.49 5.77 -15.19
C GLY A 26 0.23 4.59 -14.25
N VAL A 27 -1.03 4.18 -14.11
CA VAL A 27 -1.42 3.01 -13.30
C VAL A 27 -0.90 1.74 -13.96
N ALA A 28 -1.10 1.58 -15.28
CA ALA A 28 -0.61 0.43 -16.02
C ALA A 28 0.92 0.29 -15.90
N ARG A 29 1.66 1.40 -16.09
CA ARG A 29 3.12 1.45 -15.88
C ARG A 29 3.53 1.05 -14.47
N PHE A 30 2.83 1.55 -13.46
CA PHE A 30 3.10 1.20 -12.06
C PHE A 30 2.92 -0.30 -11.81
N LEU A 31 1.82 -0.89 -12.26
CA LEU A 31 1.53 -2.32 -12.10
C LEU A 31 2.64 -3.18 -12.73
N THR A 32 3.03 -2.87 -13.97
CA THR A 32 4.11 -3.57 -14.66
C THR A 32 5.43 -3.42 -13.93
N HIS A 33 5.79 -2.20 -13.53
CA HIS A 33 7.05 -1.93 -12.84
C HIS A 33 7.16 -2.65 -11.49
N ALA A 34 6.07 -2.68 -10.71
CA ALA A 34 6.01 -3.42 -9.45
C ALA A 34 6.31 -4.91 -9.64
N VAL A 35 5.72 -5.54 -10.66
CA VAL A 35 5.96 -6.94 -10.98
C VAL A 35 7.38 -7.18 -11.48
N VAL A 36 7.90 -6.31 -12.35
CA VAL A 36 9.27 -6.40 -12.88
C VAL A 36 10.30 -6.29 -11.75
N GLN A 37 10.16 -5.30 -10.86
CA GLN A 37 11.03 -5.18 -9.70
C GLN A 37 10.98 -6.42 -8.80
N CYS A 38 9.78 -6.93 -8.51
CA CYS A 38 9.64 -8.13 -7.69
C CYS A 38 10.32 -9.35 -8.35
N ARG A 39 10.21 -9.50 -9.67
CA ARG A 39 10.90 -10.57 -10.42
C ARG A 39 12.40 -10.37 -10.47
N GLN A 40 12.89 -9.13 -10.50
CA GLN A 40 14.33 -8.86 -10.55
C GLN A 40 15.01 -9.10 -9.20
N PHE A 41 14.38 -8.67 -8.11
CA PHE A 41 15.02 -8.66 -6.78
C PHE A 41 14.48 -9.73 -5.82
N GLY A 42 13.33 -10.35 -6.11
CA GLY A 42 12.66 -11.27 -5.19
C GLY A 42 11.92 -10.59 -4.03
N TYR A 43 11.83 -9.26 -4.05
CA TYR A 43 11.13 -8.46 -3.05
C TYR A 43 10.57 -7.17 -3.65
N VAL A 44 9.67 -6.53 -2.90
CA VAL A 44 9.19 -5.17 -3.16
C VAL A 44 9.40 -4.28 -1.94
N GLU A 45 9.41 -2.97 -2.15
CA GLU A 45 9.59 -1.95 -1.10
C GLU A 45 8.40 -0.99 -1.05
N THR A 46 8.03 -0.55 0.15
CA THR A 46 7.11 0.58 0.33
C THR A 46 7.85 1.91 0.13
N LEU A 47 7.11 3.02 0.02
CA LEU A 47 7.67 4.38 -0.01
C LEU A 47 8.54 4.72 1.21
N CYS A 48 8.38 3.99 2.32
CA CYS A 48 9.18 4.14 3.52
C CYS A 48 10.27 3.07 3.64
N ASN A 49 10.69 2.47 2.52
CA ASN A 49 11.77 1.48 2.40
C ASN A 49 11.54 0.17 3.19
N ARG A 50 10.29 -0.15 3.58
CA ARG A 50 10.00 -1.46 4.17
C ARG A 50 9.92 -2.51 3.07
N ARG A 51 10.74 -3.56 3.20
CA ARG A 51 10.78 -4.69 2.26
C ARG A 51 9.76 -5.77 2.60
N ARG A 52 9.18 -6.37 1.56
CA ARG A 52 8.51 -7.66 1.63
C ARG A 52 9.11 -8.61 0.61
N TYR A 53 9.66 -9.71 1.08
CA TYR A 53 10.18 -10.78 0.25
C TYR A 53 9.04 -11.66 -0.26
N LEU A 54 9.07 -11.97 -1.56
CA LEU A 54 8.05 -12.74 -2.26
C LEU A 54 8.73 -13.82 -3.10
N PRO A 55 9.35 -14.85 -2.49
CA PRO A 55 10.13 -15.86 -3.22
C PRO A 55 9.30 -16.66 -4.22
N ALA A 56 7.99 -16.78 -3.98
CA ALA A 56 7.04 -17.43 -4.89
C ALA A 56 6.94 -16.76 -6.28
N ILE A 57 7.50 -15.55 -6.46
CA ILE A 57 7.61 -14.90 -7.77
C ILE A 57 8.46 -15.73 -8.76
N PHE A 58 9.37 -16.56 -8.25
CA PHE A 58 10.21 -17.46 -9.03
C PHE A 58 9.64 -18.88 -9.14
N SER A 59 8.44 -19.13 -8.60
CA SER A 59 7.83 -20.45 -8.64
C SER A 59 7.55 -20.88 -10.08
N ARG A 60 7.75 -22.19 -10.35
CA ARG A 60 7.33 -22.82 -11.60
C ARG A 60 5.80 -22.94 -11.67
N ASN A 61 5.12 -22.96 -10.52
CA ASN A 61 3.67 -22.98 -10.43
C ASN A 61 3.11 -21.60 -10.84
N ALA A 62 2.35 -21.56 -11.93
CA ALA A 62 1.77 -20.34 -12.47
C ALA A 62 0.81 -19.65 -11.48
N THR A 63 0.08 -20.42 -10.68
CA THR A 63 -0.88 -19.88 -9.69
C THR A 63 -0.17 -19.16 -8.55
N GLU A 64 0.88 -19.77 -8.01
CA GLU A 64 1.72 -19.17 -6.95
C GLU A 64 2.41 -17.90 -7.46
N ARG A 65 2.95 -17.94 -8.68
CA ARG A 65 3.58 -16.77 -9.31
C ARG A 65 2.57 -15.63 -9.50
N ALA A 66 1.38 -15.92 -10.04
CA ALA A 66 0.34 -14.92 -10.20
C ALA A 66 -0.14 -14.34 -8.86
N GLN A 67 -0.18 -15.15 -7.80
CA GLN A 67 -0.46 -14.67 -6.45
C GLN A 67 0.65 -13.75 -5.93
N ALA A 68 1.92 -14.09 -6.14
CA ALA A 68 3.05 -13.26 -5.76
C ALA A 68 3.02 -11.91 -6.49
N GLU A 69 2.66 -11.88 -7.78
CA GLU A 69 2.50 -10.64 -8.56
C GLU A 69 1.41 -9.73 -7.98
N ARG A 70 0.25 -10.29 -7.62
CA ARG A 70 -0.82 -9.53 -6.95
C ARG A 70 -0.35 -9.01 -5.59
N GLN A 71 0.38 -9.82 -4.83
CA GLN A 71 0.92 -9.42 -3.53
C GLN A 71 1.97 -8.31 -3.66
N ALA A 72 2.79 -8.32 -4.71
CA ALA A 72 3.79 -7.29 -4.97
C ALA A 72 3.13 -5.91 -5.13
N VAL A 73 2.15 -5.80 -6.02
CA VAL A 73 1.38 -4.57 -6.26
C VAL A 73 0.68 -4.10 -4.98
N ASN A 74 -0.05 -5.01 -4.32
CA ASN A 74 -0.82 -4.67 -3.12
C ASN A 74 0.08 -4.21 -1.98
N THR A 75 1.25 -4.82 -1.82
CA THR A 75 2.20 -4.46 -0.76
C THR A 75 2.74 -3.05 -0.95
N ILE A 76 3.07 -2.65 -2.17
CA ILE A 76 3.59 -1.30 -2.42
C ILE A 76 2.51 -0.26 -2.09
N CYS A 77 1.29 -0.44 -2.59
CA CYS A 77 0.21 0.52 -2.36
C CYS A 77 -0.25 0.55 -0.89
N GLN A 78 -0.74 -0.58 -0.37
CA GLN A 78 -1.30 -0.68 0.98
C GLN A 78 -0.22 -0.51 2.05
N GLY A 79 0.97 -1.08 1.83
CA GLY A 79 2.08 -0.96 2.76
C GLY A 79 2.55 0.48 2.91
N SER A 80 2.64 1.22 1.81
CA SER A 80 3.02 2.65 1.85
C SER A 80 1.95 3.50 2.53
N ALA A 81 0.67 3.25 2.27
CA ALA A 81 -0.43 3.92 2.96
C ALA A 81 -0.37 3.66 4.48
N ALA A 82 -0.16 2.41 4.89
CA ALA A 82 -0.01 2.05 6.30
C ALA A 82 1.21 2.74 6.95
N ASP A 83 2.28 2.98 6.19
CA ASP A 83 3.46 3.67 6.70
C ASP A 83 3.20 5.15 6.94
N LEU A 84 2.49 5.81 6.03
CA LEU A 84 2.07 7.20 6.21
C LEU A 84 1.16 7.35 7.43
N ILE A 85 0.18 6.45 7.58
CA ILE A 85 -0.73 6.45 8.72
C ILE A 85 0.06 6.29 10.03
N LYS A 86 1.00 5.34 10.10
CA LYS A 86 1.84 5.13 11.30
C LYS A 86 2.70 6.35 11.63
N LYS A 87 3.27 7.01 10.62
CA LYS A 87 4.03 8.26 10.81
C LYS A 87 3.14 9.37 11.37
N ALA A 88 1.94 9.56 10.80
CA ALA A 88 0.99 10.55 11.29
C ALA A 88 0.55 10.26 12.73
N MET A 89 0.31 8.98 13.07
CA MET A 89 -0.02 8.56 14.44
C MET A 89 1.08 8.94 15.44
N LEU A 90 2.35 8.68 15.12
CA LEU A 90 3.48 9.04 15.99
C LEU A 90 3.60 10.56 16.16
N GLN A 91 3.39 11.33 15.09
CA GLN A 91 3.40 12.79 15.14
C GLN A 91 2.30 13.33 16.06
N ILE A 92 1.06 12.88 15.89
CA ILE A 92 -0.08 13.26 16.73
C ILE A 92 0.20 12.90 18.19
N HIS A 93 0.69 11.69 18.45
CA HIS A 93 1.02 11.24 19.80
C HIS A 93 2.06 12.15 20.47
N SER A 94 3.13 12.51 19.75
CA SER A 94 4.17 13.40 20.29
C SER A 94 3.64 14.80 20.62
N GLN A 95 2.74 15.34 19.79
CA GLN A 95 2.13 16.65 20.02
C GLN A 95 1.22 16.64 21.25
N LEU A 96 0.40 15.59 21.40
CA LEU A 96 -0.45 15.42 22.57
C LEU A 96 0.38 15.35 23.87
N GLN A 97 1.48 14.60 23.87
CA GLN A 97 2.38 14.52 25.03
C GLN A 97 3.00 15.87 25.39
N ALA A 98 3.39 16.66 24.39
CA ALA A 98 3.93 18.01 24.61
C ALA A 98 2.89 18.95 25.22
N MET A 99 1.67 18.95 24.69
CA MET A 99 0.55 19.74 25.22
C MET A 99 0.20 19.37 26.65
N GLU A 100 0.18 18.08 26.99
CA GLU A 100 -0.04 17.63 28.36
C GLU A 100 1.07 18.08 29.31
N ALA A 101 2.33 18.03 28.88
CA ALA A 101 3.46 18.47 29.68
C ALA A 101 3.38 19.99 29.97
N GLU A 102 3.00 20.77 28.96
CA GLU A 102 2.77 22.22 29.10
C GLU A 102 1.61 22.51 30.06
N ASN A 103 0.48 21.82 29.93
CA ASN A 103 -0.68 21.98 30.81
C ASN A 103 -0.33 21.61 32.28
N ARG A 104 0.41 20.51 32.49
CA ARG A 104 0.91 20.13 33.82
C ARG A 104 1.82 21.20 34.42
N ARG A 105 2.69 21.82 33.61
CA ARG A 105 3.57 22.92 34.05
C ARG A 105 2.74 24.14 34.46
N TRP A 106 1.78 24.56 33.63
CA TRP A 106 0.93 25.71 33.90
C TRP A 106 0.12 25.54 35.20
N ARG A 107 -0.44 24.36 35.45
CA ARG A 107 -1.17 24.07 36.70
C ARG A 107 -0.29 24.19 37.95
N ARG A 108 1.00 23.82 37.86
CA ARG A 108 1.94 23.93 38.99
C ARG A 108 2.34 25.36 39.32
N THR A 109 2.36 26.25 38.32
CA THR A 109 2.79 27.65 38.50
C THR A 109 1.66 28.60 38.88
N THR A 110 0.39 28.23 38.63
CA THR A 110 -0.76 29.12 38.77
C THR A 110 -1.70 28.75 39.92
N VAL A 111 -1.64 27.50 40.42
CA VAL A 111 -2.55 26.98 41.47
C VAL A 111 -1.80 26.69 42.78
N GLY A 112 -0.59 27.24 42.97
CA GLY A 112 0.17 27.21 44.22
C GLY A 112 0.43 28.62 44.70
#